data_AF-A0A424QJX0-F1
#
_entry.id   AF-A0A424QJX0-F1
#
_cell.length_a   1.000
_cell.length_b   1.000
_cell.length_c   1.000
_cell.angle_alpha   90.00
_cell.angle_beta   90.00
_cell.angle_gamma   90.00
#
_symmetry.space_group_name_H-M   'P 1'
#
loop_
_entity.id
_entity.type
_entity.pdbx_description
1 polymer ?
#
loop_
_entity_poly.entity_id
_entity_poly.type
_entity_poly.pdbx_seq_one_letter_code
_entity_poly.pdbx_strand_id
1 'polypeptide(L)'
;DSLELIRDELIEKLDDNLKKYLVTNEKIHLINFPVIKYPSKVKSLTLDKNPIIEEKLLGIKGQYLLFDNDLDFNIRRHSGYSIKLTN
;
A
#
# COMPACT_ATOMS: atom_id res chain seq x y z
N ASP A 1 17.54 -2.71 -13.88
CA ASP A 1 17.92 -1.30 -13.88
C ASP A 1 17.61 -0.69 -12.52
N SER A 2 18.55 0.04 -11.93
CA SER A 2 18.37 0.62 -10.60
C SER A 2 17.43 1.84 -10.69
N LEU A 3 16.62 2.10 -9.65
CA LEU A 3 15.62 3.19 -9.66
C LEU A 3 16.26 4.57 -9.90
N GLU A 4 17.54 4.72 -9.54
CA GLU A 4 18.34 5.91 -9.77
C GLU A 4 18.57 6.17 -11.26
N LEU A 5 18.86 5.14 -12.06
CA LEU A 5 19.06 5.29 -13.51
C LEU A 5 17.78 5.78 -14.20
N ILE A 6 16.64 5.21 -13.81
CA ILE A 6 15.33 5.61 -14.36
C ILE A 6 15.01 7.05 -13.94
N ARG A 7 15.28 7.43 -12.69
CA ARG A 7 15.10 8.80 -12.21
C ARG A 7 15.93 9.77 -13.06
N ASP A 8 17.21 9.50 -13.26
CA ASP A 8 18.12 10.40 -13.95
C ASP A 8 17.74 10.55 -15.44
N GLU A 9 17.27 9.48 -16.09
CA GLU A 9 16.73 9.56 -17.46
C GLU A 9 15.48 10.45 -17.54
N LEU A 10 14.60 10.40 -16.54
CA LEU A 10 13.37 11.19 -16.52
C LEU A 10 13.62 12.67 -16.20
N ILE A 11 14.68 12.99 -15.44
CA ILE A 11 15.07 14.38 -15.14
C ILE A 11 15.36 15.17 -16.42
N GLU A 12 15.98 14.54 -17.41
CA GLU A 12 16.29 15.17 -18.71
C GLU A 12 15.04 15.53 -19.52
N LYS A 13 13.90 14.89 -19.24
CA LYS A 13 12.62 15.09 -19.93
C LYS A 13 11.71 16.13 -19.25
N LEU A 14 12.13 16.69 -18.11
CA LEU A 14 11.35 17.66 -17.33
C LEU A 14 11.60 19.10 -17.80
N ASP A 15 10.52 19.88 -17.87
CA ASP A 15 10.58 21.32 -18.12
C ASP A 15 11.42 22.04 -17.06
N ASP A 16 12.16 23.09 -17.47
CA ASP A 16 13.08 23.81 -16.59
C ASP A 16 12.40 24.41 -15.35
N ASN A 17 11.14 24.86 -15.49
CA ASN A 17 10.36 25.40 -14.38
C ASN A 17 10.02 24.35 -13.31
N LEU A 18 10.06 23.05 -13.64
CA LEU A 18 9.80 21.94 -12.73
C LEU A 18 11.08 21.41 -12.06
N LYS A 19 12.26 21.68 -12.63
CA LYS A 19 13.56 21.20 -12.09
C LYS A 19 13.84 21.67 -10.66
N LYS A 20 13.27 22.80 -10.23
CA LYS A 20 13.35 23.29 -8.84
C LYS A 20 12.69 22.38 -7.80
N TYR A 21 11.84 21.44 -8.23
CA TYR A 21 11.16 20.47 -7.35
C TYR A 21 11.84 19.10 -7.36
N LEU A 22 12.99 18.96 -8.03
CA LEU A 22 13.70 17.69 -8.07
C LEU A 22 14.23 17.29 -6.71
N VAL A 23 14.15 15.98 -6.46
CA VAL A 23 14.61 15.36 -5.24
C VAL A 23 15.62 14.26 -5.62
N THR A 24 16.91 14.60 -5.57
CA THR A 24 17.99 13.75 -6.10
C THR A 24 18.76 12.98 -5.01
N ASN A 25 18.64 13.40 -3.75
CA ASN A 25 19.40 12.84 -2.62
C ASN A 25 18.54 12.04 -1.64
N GLU A 26 17.39 11.52 -2.08
CA GLU A 26 16.57 10.67 -1.23
C GLU A 26 17.06 9.23 -1.22
N LYS A 27 16.97 8.61 -0.06
CA LYS A 27 17.30 7.21 0.11
C LYS A 27 16.20 6.36 -0.51
N ILE A 28 16.57 5.36 -1.30
CA ILE A 28 15.61 4.35 -1.74
C ILE A 28 15.23 3.49 -0.54
N HIS A 29 13.92 3.41 -0.29
CA HIS A 29 13.34 2.54 0.71
C HIS A 29 12.76 1.30 0.05
N LEU A 30 13.38 0.15 0.34
CA LEU A 30 12.83 -1.14 -0.02
C LEU A 30 11.87 -1.58 1.09
N ILE A 31 10.57 -1.55 0.79
CA ILE A 31 9.54 -2.03 1.72
C ILE A 31 9.10 -3.40 1.24
N ASN A 32 9.24 -4.40 2.11
CA ASN A 32 8.70 -5.73 1.84
C ASN A 32 7.22 -5.77 2.23
N PHE A 33 6.36 -6.11 1.29
CA PHE A 33 4.93 -6.34 1.52
C PHE A 33 4.67 -7.84 1.44
N PRO A 34 4.85 -8.59 2.54
CA PRO A 34 4.73 -10.04 2.50
C PRO A 34 3.28 -10.44 2.21
N VAL A 35 3.12 -11.48 1.39
CA VAL A 35 1.86 -12.15 1.16
C VAL A 35 2.09 -13.65 1.30
N ILE A 36 1.52 -14.25 2.34
CA ILE A 36 1.60 -15.68 2.62
C ILE A 36 0.69 -16.44 1.65
N LYS A 37 -0.52 -15.91 1.42
CA LYS A 37 -1.53 -16.51 0.55
C LYS A 37 -2.34 -15.42 -0.12
N TYR A 38 -2.51 -15.54 -1.43
CA TYR A 38 -3.45 -14.70 -2.18
C TYR A 38 -4.86 -15.31 -2.10
N PRO A 39 -5.91 -14.48 -2.00
CA PRO A 39 -7.28 -14.95 -2.01
C PRO A 39 -7.63 -15.61 -3.35
N SER A 40 -8.37 -16.72 -3.31
CA SER A 40 -8.85 -17.37 -4.55
C SER A 40 -9.97 -16.56 -5.20
N LYS A 41 -10.83 -15.95 -4.38
CA LYS A 41 -11.87 -15.02 -4.79
C LYS A 41 -12.04 -13.93 -3.75
N VAL A 42 -11.78 -12.69 -4.14
CA VAL A 42 -11.81 -11.53 -3.23
C VAL A 42 -13.22 -11.27 -2.69
N LYS A 43 -13.34 -11.19 -1.36
CA LYS A 43 -14.54 -10.72 -0.66
C LYS A 43 -14.21 -9.53 0.24
N SER A 44 -14.79 -8.38 -0.10
CA SER A 44 -14.49 -7.14 0.63
C SER A 44 -15.14 -7.06 1.99
N LEU A 45 -14.28 -6.89 2.99
CA LEU A 45 -14.62 -6.63 4.38
C LEU A 45 -14.68 -5.12 4.63
N THR A 46 -15.69 -4.68 5.38
CA THR A 46 -15.97 -3.25 5.60
C THR A 46 -16.43 -3.00 7.02
N LEU A 47 -15.96 -1.92 7.64
CA LEU A 47 -16.39 -1.54 9.00
C LEU A 47 -17.88 -1.17 9.08
N ASP A 48 -18.48 -0.69 7.97
CA ASP A 48 -19.92 -0.41 7.88
C ASP A 48 -20.80 -1.63 8.21
N LYS A 49 -20.33 -2.82 7.80
CA LYS A 49 -21.06 -4.10 7.96
C LYS A 49 -20.51 -4.95 9.09
N ASN A 50 -19.21 -4.84 9.35
CA ASN A 50 -18.47 -5.64 10.32
C ASN A 50 -17.60 -4.66 11.14
N PRO A 51 -18.17 -4.03 12.20
CA PRO A 51 -17.45 -3.03 12.99
C PRO A 51 -16.28 -3.62 13.79
N ILE A 52 -16.26 -4.94 13.94
CA ILE A 52 -15.20 -5.72 14.59
C ILE A 52 -14.67 -6.73 13.57
N ILE A 53 -13.34 -6.84 13.49
CA ILE A 53 -12.65 -7.75 12.57
C ILE A 53 -11.71 -8.62 13.41
N GLU A 54 -11.95 -9.93 13.41
CA GLU A 54 -11.20 -10.94 14.19
C GLU A 54 -10.60 -11.99 13.25
N GLU A 55 -9.93 -11.53 12.20
CA GLU A 55 -9.37 -12.41 11.16
C GLU A 55 -7.84 -12.42 11.18
N LYS A 56 -7.26 -13.51 10.69
CA LYS A 56 -5.80 -13.65 10.58
C LYS A 56 -5.28 -12.87 9.38
N LEU A 57 -4.37 -11.92 9.59
CA LEU A 57 -3.68 -11.22 8.52
C LEU A 57 -2.72 -12.16 7.79
N LEU A 58 -2.93 -12.34 6.48
CA LEU A 58 -2.13 -13.20 5.60
C LEU A 58 -1.25 -12.41 4.62
N GLY A 59 -1.50 -11.12 4.42
CA GLY A 59 -0.63 -10.31 3.60
C GLY A 59 -1.03 -8.85 3.45
N ILE A 60 -0.17 -8.08 2.78
CA ILE A 60 -0.40 -6.67 2.45
C ILE A 60 -0.18 -6.50 0.95
N LYS A 61 -1.13 -5.87 0.27
CA LYS A 61 -1.04 -5.55 -1.16
C LYS A 61 -1.47 -4.11 -1.40
N GLY A 62 -0.51 -3.19 -1.48
CA GLY A 62 -0.81 -1.76 -1.62
C GLY A 62 -1.68 -1.28 -0.46
N GLN A 63 -2.89 -0.79 -0.76
CA GLN A 63 -3.85 -0.31 0.25
C GLN A 63 -4.71 -1.41 0.90
N TYR A 64 -4.45 -2.68 0.59
CA TYR A 64 -5.25 -3.82 1.03
C TYR A 64 -4.52 -4.64 2.09
N LEU A 65 -5.21 -4.90 3.19
CA LEU A 65 -4.87 -6.01 4.09
C LEU A 65 -5.60 -7.25 3.58
N LEU A 66 -4.86 -8.35 3.41
CA LEU A 66 -5.40 -9.64 3.02
C LEU A 66 -5.54 -10.49 4.28
N PHE A 67 -6.75 -10.91 4.57
CA PHE A 67 -7.08 -11.76 5.70
C PHE A 67 -7.35 -13.19 5.24
N ASP A 68 -7.47 -14.11 6.20
CA ASP A 68 -7.94 -15.47 5.93
C ASP A 68 -9.37 -15.47 5.33
N ASN A 69 -9.84 -16.63 4.88
CA ASN A 69 -11.16 -16.79 4.26
C ASN A 69 -11.39 -15.91 3.01
N ASP A 70 -10.31 -15.60 2.29
CA ASP A 70 -10.29 -14.78 1.08
C ASP A 70 -10.83 -13.34 1.26
N LEU A 71 -10.73 -12.81 2.49
CA LEU A 71 -11.19 -11.47 2.82
C LEU A 71 -10.13 -10.40 2.49
N ASP A 72 -10.56 -9.32 1.85
CA ASP A 72 -9.72 -8.13 1.64
C ASP A 72 -10.29 -6.91 2.36
N PHE A 73 -9.40 -6.12 2.94
CA PHE A 73 -9.74 -4.89 3.63
C PHE A 73 -8.99 -3.71 3.02
N ASN A 74 -9.71 -2.89 2.28
CA ASN A 74 -9.19 -1.64 1.74
C ASN A 74 -9.10 -0.60 2.86
N ILE A 75 -7.90 -0.31 3.34
CA ILE A 75 -7.69 0.67 4.42
C ILE A 75 -8.17 2.06 3.99
N ARG A 76 -7.90 2.48 2.74
CA ARG A 76 -8.24 3.82 2.25
C ARG A 76 -9.74 4.10 2.32
N ARG A 77 -10.58 3.08 2.07
CA ARG A 77 -12.05 3.21 2.17
C ARG A 77 -12.50 3.66 3.57
N HIS A 78 -11.76 3.29 4.59
CA HIS A 78 -12.10 3.54 5.99
C HIS A 78 -11.33 4.73 6.57
N SER A 79 -10.85 5.63 5.72
CA SER A 79 -10.24 6.88 6.16
C SER A 79 -11.23 7.68 7.02
N GLY A 80 -10.78 8.18 8.17
CA GLY A 80 -11.61 8.95 9.12
C GLY A 80 -12.30 8.10 10.19
N TYR A 81 -12.20 6.78 10.14
CA TYR A 81 -12.67 5.92 11.22
C TYR A 81 -11.74 6.02 12.44
N SER A 82 -12.32 6.15 13.64
CA SER A 82 -11.60 5.96 14.91
C SER A 82 -11.64 4.48 15.28
N ILE A 83 -10.50 3.79 15.13
CA ILE A 83 -10.38 2.37 15.42
C ILE A 83 -9.45 2.11 16.61
N LYS A 84 -9.63 0.96 17.27
CA LYS A 84 -8.71 0.44 18.27
C LYS A 84 -8.19 -0.91 17.78
N LEU A 85 -6.87 -1.06 17.75
CA LEU A 85 -6.24 -2.36 17.56
C LEU A 85 -6.05 -3.02 18.93
N THR A 86 -6.36 -4.31 19.01
CA THR A 86 -6.20 -5.13 20.21
C THR A 86 -5.43 -6.40 19.85
N ASN A 87 -4.63 -6.90 20.80
CA ASN A 87 -3.90 -8.17 20.69
C ASN A 87 -4.67 -9.30 21.36
#